data_AF-A0A846DND9-F1
#
_entry.id   AF-A0A846DND9-F1
#
_cell.length_a   1.000
_cell.length_b   1.000
_cell.length_c   1.000
_cell.angle_alpha   90.00
_cell.angle_beta   90.00
_cell.angle_gamma   90.00
#
_symmetry.space_group_name_H-M   'P 1'
#
loop_
_entity.id
_entity.type
_entity.pdbx_description
1 polymer ?
#
loop_
_entity_poly.entity_id
_entity_poly.type
_entity_poly.pdbx_seq_one_letter_code
_entity_poly.pdbx_strand_id
1 'polypeptide(L)'
;MTRTLLAPPLVSSVDVNGENFQKNRDDMLEQLAEIDELLDAADMGGGERSRARLRSRGKMPIRERIAHVLDPDTPFLDSWAGCVLTLASYIPLPLFFSNKRDRCGPTTCL
;
A
#
# COMPACT_ATOMS: atom_id res chain seq x y z
N MET A 1 -36.82 -3.38 -14.41
CA MET A 1 -36.77 -2.27 -15.39
C MET A 1 -35.53 -2.44 -16.25
N THR A 2 -35.71 -2.72 -17.54
CA THR A 2 -34.59 -2.95 -18.48
C THR A 2 -34.05 -1.59 -18.91
N ARG A 3 -32.84 -1.26 -18.47
CA ARG A 3 -32.21 0.04 -18.77
C ARG A 3 -31.66 0.00 -20.20
N THR A 4 -32.24 0.79 -21.10
CA THR A 4 -31.71 0.96 -22.46
C THR A 4 -30.33 1.59 -22.37
N LEU A 5 -29.30 0.89 -22.85
CA LEU A 5 -27.94 1.40 -22.89
C LEU A 5 -27.82 2.42 -24.02
N LEU A 6 -27.21 3.57 -23.71
CA LEU A 6 -27.01 4.69 -24.64
C LEU A 6 -25.98 4.36 -25.75
N ALA A 7 -25.13 3.35 -25.50
CA ALA A 7 -24.08 2.88 -26.41
C ALA A 7 -24.15 1.35 -26.54
N PRO A 8 -23.74 0.79 -27.69
CA PRO A 8 -23.69 -0.66 -27.87
C PRO A 8 -22.69 -1.28 -26.88
N PRO A 9 -23.02 -2.44 -26.28
CA PRO A 9 -22.11 -3.13 -25.39
C PRO A 9 -20.85 -3.57 -26.14
N LEU A 10 -19.69 -3.42 -25.49
CA LEU A 10 -18.42 -3.90 -26.05
C LEU A 10 -18.39 -5.43 -25.97
N VAL A 11 -18.16 -6.08 -27.11
CA VAL A 11 -17.98 -7.53 -27.18
C VAL A 11 -16.51 -7.84 -26.96
N SER A 12 -16.18 -8.59 -25.91
CA SER A 12 -14.80 -9.05 -25.69
C SER A 12 -14.49 -10.22 -26.63
N SER A 13 -13.32 -10.18 -27.27
CA SER A 13 -12.78 -11.26 -28.10
C SER A 13 -11.78 -12.16 -27.37
N VAL A 14 -11.70 -12.02 -26.04
CA VAL A 14 -10.72 -12.72 -25.21
C VAL A 14 -11.20 -14.15 -24.94
N ASP A 15 -10.36 -15.13 -25.25
CA ASP A 15 -10.57 -16.52 -24.87
C ASP A 15 -10.03 -16.77 -23.46
N VAL A 16 -10.92 -17.01 -22.50
CA VAL A 16 -10.61 -17.20 -21.08
C VAL A 16 -10.00 -18.58 -20.82
N ASN A 17 -10.25 -19.56 -21.68
CA ASN A 17 -9.75 -20.92 -21.51
C ASN A 17 -8.43 -21.17 -22.27
N GLY A 18 -8.02 -20.23 -23.11
CA GLY A 18 -6.78 -20.32 -23.87
C GLY A 18 -5.53 -20.33 -22.97
N GLU A 19 -4.52 -21.09 -23.38
CA GLU A 19 -3.25 -21.22 -22.65
C GLU A 19 -2.57 -19.86 -22.43
N ASN A 20 -2.60 -18.98 -23.44
CA ASN A 20 -2.05 -17.62 -23.34
C ASN A 20 -2.76 -16.77 -22.28
N PHE A 21 -4.07 -16.93 -22.10
CA PHE A 21 -4.82 -16.19 -21.08
C PHE A 21 -4.45 -16.65 -19.68
N GLN A 22 -4.31 -17.97 -19.47
CA GLN A 22 -3.89 -18.54 -18.20
C GLN A 22 -2.48 -18.07 -17.84
N LYS A 23 -1.53 -18.12 -18.79
CA LYS A 23 -0.18 -17.61 -18.58
C LYS A 23 -0.16 -16.13 -18.18
N ASN A 24 -0.85 -15.27 -18.94
CA ASN A 24 -0.91 -13.83 -18.63
C ASN A 24 -1.53 -13.55 -17.26
N ARG A 25 -2.53 -14.36 -16.85
CA ARG A 25 -3.15 -14.26 -15.54
C ARG A 25 -2.15 -14.64 -14.45
N ASP A 26 -1.40 -15.72 -14.63
CA ASP A 26 -0.44 -16.20 -13.65
C ASP A 26 0.73 -15.20 -13.49
N ASP A 27 1.26 -14.67 -14.59
CA ASP A 27 2.28 -13.61 -14.59
C ASP A 27 1.79 -12.35 -13.84
N MET A 28 0.54 -11.94 -14.05
CA MET A 28 -0.06 -10.79 -13.35
C MET A 28 -0.25 -11.06 -11.86
N LEU A 29 -0.63 -12.28 -11.48
CA LEU A 29 -0.82 -12.65 -10.07
C LEU A 29 0.50 -12.69 -9.31
N GLU A 30 1.58 -13.11 -9.95
CA GLU A 30 2.92 -13.04 -9.38
C GLU A 30 3.30 -11.59 -9.03
N GLN A 31 3.09 -10.66 -9.97
CA GLN A 31 3.34 -9.24 -9.74
C GLN A 31 2.47 -8.63 -8.64
N LEU A 32 1.20 -9.04 -8.56
CA LEU A 32 0.30 -8.60 -7.50
C LEU A 32 0.76 -9.09 -6.12
N ALA A 33 1.24 -10.33 -6.02
CA ALA A 33 1.78 -10.87 -4.78
C ALA A 33 2.98 -10.06 -4.28
N GLU A 34 3.90 -9.69 -5.18
CA GLU A 34 5.04 -8.82 -4.82
C GLU A 34 4.59 -7.45 -4.32
N ILE A 35 3.57 -6.87 -4.95
CA ILE A 35 3.01 -5.58 -4.53
C ILE A 35 2.38 -5.71 -3.13
N ASP A 36 1.61 -6.75 -2.88
CA ASP A 36 0.96 -6.98 -1.58
C ASP A 36 1.99 -7.10 -0.44
N GLU A 37 3.10 -7.82 -0.65
CA GLU A 37 4.18 -7.91 0.34
C GLU A 37 4.81 -6.54 0.67
N LEU A 38 5.00 -5.70 -0.36
CA LEU A 38 5.55 -4.36 -0.18
C LEU A 38 4.55 -3.42 0.51
N LEU A 39 3.25 -3.59 0.24
CA LEU A 39 2.18 -2.85 0.91
C LEU A 39 2.11 -3.22 2.40
N ASP A 40 2.22 -4.50 2.74
CA ASP A 40 2.28 -4.96 4.13
C ASP A 40 3.49 -4.35 4.87
N ALA A 41 4.65 -4.31 4.22
CA ALA A 41 5.84 -3.66 4.77
C ALA A 41 5.63 -2.15 4.94
N ALA A 42 4.97 -1.48 4.00
CA ALA A 42 4.62 -0.07 4.07
C ALA A 42 3.65 0.23 5.22
N ASP A 43 2.68 -0.67 5.44
CA ASP A 43 1.68 -0.56 6.50
C ASP A 43 2.29 -0.62 7.89
N MET A 44 3.37 -1.39 8.04
CA MET A 44 4.17 -1.38 9.27
C MET A 44 4.80 -0.02 9.56
N GLY A 45 4.98 0.83 8.54
CA GLY A 45 5.55 2.16 8.67
C GLY A 45 6.86 2.11 9.46
N GLY A 46 7.11 3.05 10.39
CA GLY A 46 8.34 3.08 11.21
C GLY A 46 8.58 1.89 12.17
N GLY A 47 7.91 0.76 11.97
CA GLY A 47 8.01 -0.47 12.74
C GLY A 47 7.34 -0.41 14.10
N GLU A 48 7.29 -1.56 14.78
CA GLU A 48 6.71 -1.71 16.12
C GLU A 48 7.34 -0.77 17.15
N ARG A 49 8.64 -0.50 17.03
CA ARG A 49 9.34 0.44 17.90
C ARG A 49 8.76 1.85 17.80
N SER A 50 8.35 2.31 16.62
CA SER A 50 7.74 3.63 16.46
C SER A 50 6.32 3.67 17.00
N ARG A 51 5.53 2.61 16.75
CA ARG A 51 4.18 2.47 17.32
C ARG A 51 4.23 2.44 18.85
N ALA A 52 5.15 1.67 19.44
CA ALA A 52 5.35 1.60 20.89
C ALA A 52 5.75 2.96 21.48
N ARG A 53 6.63 3.73 20.82
CA ARG A 53 7.00 5.09 21.24
C ARG A 53 5.82 6.07 21.21
N LEU A 54 4.93 5.97 20.23
CA LEU A 54 3.73 6.81 20.18
C LEU A 54 2.77 6.43 21.31
N ARG A 55 2.54 5.13 21.50
CA ARG A 55 1.69 4.61 22.59
C ARG A 55 2.24 4.96 23.97
N SER A 56 3.55 4.93 24.19
CA SER A 56 4.17 5.34 25.46
C SER A 56 3.97 6.83 25.77
N ARG A 57 3.69 7.65 24.75
CA ARG A 57 3.34 9.07 24.88
C ARG A 57 1.83 9.30 24.97
N GLY A 58 1.02 8.25 25.07
CA GLY A 58 -0.44 8.32 25.04
C GLY A 58 -1.02 8.73 23.69
N LYS A 59 -0.23 8.60 22.60
CA LYS A 59 -0.66 8.98 21.25
C LYS A 59 -0.97 7.75 20.42
N MET A 60 -2.07 7.82 19.69
CA MET A 60 -2.49 6.81 18.74
C MET A 60 -1.69 6.92 17.43
N PRO A 61 -1.25 5.82 16.81
CA PRO A 61 -0.58 5.84 15.51
C PRO A 61 -1.52 6.33 14.40
N ILE A 62 -0.92 6.85 13.31
CA ILE A 62 -1.64 7.60 12.27
C ILE A 62 -2.73 6.76 11.61
N ARG A 63 -2.46 5.50 11.24
CA ARG A 63 -3.48 4.63 10.63
C ARG A 63 -4.65 4.34 11.56
N GLU A 64 -4.41 4.10 12.85
CA GLU A 64 -5.48 3.95 13.85
C GLU A 64 -6.31 5.25 13.96
N ARG A 65 -5.66 6.43 13.93
CA ARG A 65 -6.38 7.71 13.94
C ARG A 65 -7.29 7.88 12.73
N ILE A 66 -6.82 7.51 11.53
CA ILE A 66 -7.61 7.57 10.30
C ILE A 66 -8.81 6.63 10.42
N ALA A 67 -8.59 5.39 10.88
CA ALA A 67 -9.66 4.40 11.06
C ALA A 67 -10.75 4.87 12.04
N HIS A 68 -10.40 5.65 13.07
CA HIS A 68 -11.38 6.23 14.00
C HIS A 68 -12.13 7.46 13.46
N VAL A 69 -11.58 8.14 12.45
CA VAL A 69 -12.22 9.30 11.80
C VAL A 69 -13.17 8.85 10.69
N LEU A 70 -12.84 7.75 10.03
CA LEU A 70 -13.67 7.18 8.98
C LEU A 70 -14.93 6.54 9.58
N ASP A 71 -16.06 6.71 8.89
CA ASP A 71 -17.28 5.99 9.24
C ASP A 71 -17.07 4.48 9.03
N PRO A 72 -17.59 3.64 9.94
CA PRO A 72 -17.56 2.19 9.76
C PRO A 72 -18.21 1.84 8.42
N ASP A 73 -17.56 0.93 7.67
CA ASP A 73 -17.99 0.44 6.35
C ASP A 73 -17.80 1.38 5.15
N THR A 74 -17.09 2.50 5.31
CA THR A 74 -16.70 3.35 4.17
C THR A 74 -15.46 2.79 3.46
N PRO A 75 -15.50 2.54 2.13
CA PRO A 75 -14.31 2.13 1.39
C PRO A 75 -13.28 3.27 1.37
N PHE A 76 -12.06 2.99 1.81
CA PHE A 76 -10.95 3.94 1.83
C PHE A 76 -9.91 3.61 0.76
N LEU A 77 -9.57 4.58 -0.08
CA LEU A 77 -8.48 4.46 -1.05
C LEU A 77 -7.24 5.16 -0.50
N ASP A 78 -6.18 4.39 -0.22
CA ASP A 78 -4.93 4.94 0.30
C ASP A 78 -4.04 5.48 -0.84
N SER A 79 -3.95 6.81 -0.96
CA SER A 79 -3.16 7.46 -2.01
C SER A 79 -1.64 7.34 -1.84
N TRP A 80 -1.14 6.94 -0.66
CA TRP A 80 0.30 7.00 -0.33
C TRP A 80 1.00 5.65 -0.44
N ALA A 81 0.25 4.55 -0.56
CA ALA A 81 0.75 3.20 -0.79
C ALA A 81 1.75 3.13 -1.97
N GLY A 82 1.49 3.85 -3.06
CA GLY A 82 2.37 3.92 -4.23
C GLY A 82 3.74 4.58 -4.00
N CYS A 83 3.89 5.40 -2.95
CA CYS A 83 5.14 6.10 -2.69
C CYS A 83 6.21 5.17 -2.09
N VAL A 84 5.83 4.12 -1.34
CA VAL A 84 6.77 3.12 -0.84
C VAL A 84 7.24 2.18 -1.96
N LEU A 85 6.33 1.81 -2.87
CA LEU A 85 6.64 0.96 -4.02
C LEU A 85 7.69 1.58 -4.94
N THR A 86 7.58 2.89 -5.24
CA THR A 86 8.56 3.60 -6.09
C THR A 86 9.93 3.76 -5.43
N LEU A 87 9.99 3.84 -4.10
CA LEU A 87 11.26 3.96 -3.37
C LEU A 87 11.94 2.61 -3.13
N ALA A 88 11.20 1.50 -3.04
CA ALA A 88 11.75 0.15 -2.88
C ALA A 88 12.59 -0.30 -4.08
N SER A 89 12.23 0.10 -5.31
CA SER A 89 13.07 -0.15 -6.50
C SER A 89 14.35 0.68 -6.57
N TYR A 90 14.48 1.77 -5.77
CA TYR A 90 15.59 2.72 -5.91
C TYR A 90 16.48 2.84 -4.66
N ILE A 91 16.02 2.38 -3.49
CA ILE A 91 16.76 2.43 -2.22
C ILE A 91 16.68 1.04 -1.57
N PRO A 92 17.81 0.40 -1.22
CA PRO A 92 17.76 -0.87 -0.50
C PRO A 92 17.01 -0.68 0.82
N LEU A 93 15.97 -1.50 1.03
CA LEU A 93 15.11 -1.59 2.22
C LEU A 93 15.79 -1.30 3.59
N PRO A 94 17.03 -1.75 3.89
CA PRO A 94 17.68 -1.41 5.16
C PRO A 94 17.95 0.10 5.37
N LEU A 95 18.02 0.92 4.31
CA LEU A 95 18.29 2.37 4.41
C LEU A 95 17.03 3.22 4.62
N PHE A 96 15.85 2.73 4.20
CA PHE A 96 14.60 3.47 4.37
C PHE A 96 14.12 3.44 5.83
N PHE A 97 14.27 2.30 6.51
CA PHE A 97 13.88 2.11 7.91
C PHE A 97 15.00 2.33 8.94
N SER A 98 16.24 2.59 8.50
CA SER A 98 17.34 2.96 9.40
C SER A 98 17.10 4.31 10.07
N ASN A 99 16.65 4.21 11.32
CA ASN A 99 16.76 5.13 12.44
C ASN A 99 17.26 6.54 12.06
N LYS A 100 16.35 7.50 11.85
CA LYS A 100 16.69 8.93 11.71
C LYS A 100 17.51 9.49 12.89
N ARG A 101 17.64 8.77 14.01
CA ARG A 101 18.46 9.16 15.15
C ARG A 101 19.97 9.13 14.88
N ASP A 102 20.44 8.33 13.92
CA ASP A 102 21.87 8.23 13.64
C ASP A 102 22.35 9.35 12.69
N ARG A 103 21.42 10.17 12.16
CA ARG A 103 21.69 11.36 11.35
C ARG A 103 21.54 12.68 12.12
N CYS A 104 21.06 12.66 13.36
CA CYS A 104 21.03 13.84 14.21
C CYS A 104 22.38 13.92 14.94
N GLY A 105 23.33 14.65 14.35
CA GLY A 105 24.41 15.24 15.13
C GLY A 105 23.86 16.11 16.27
N PRO A 106 24.68 16.41 17.30
CA PRO A 106 24.24 17.03 18.56
C PRO A 106 23.61 18.43 18.44
N THR A 107 23.50 18.99 17.25
CA THR A 107 23.15 20.40 17.00
C THR A 107 21.76 20.63 16.41
N THR A 108 20.91 19.61 16.21
CA THR A 108 19.61 19.82 15.52
C THR A 108 18.41 19.15 16.21
N CYS A 109 18.38 19.19 17.54
CA CYS A 109 17.15 18.98 18.33
C CYS A 109 16.79 20.29 19.05
N LEU A 110 16.12 21.18 18.31
CA LEU A 110 15.18 22.16 18.84
C LEU A 110 13.79 21.79 18.34
#